data_AF-A0A401QA87-F1
#
_entry.id   AF-A0A401QA87-F1
#
_cell.length_a   1.000
_cell.length_b   1.000
_cell.length_c   1.000
_cell.angle_alpha   90.00
_cell.angle_beta   90.00
_cell.angle_gamma   90.00
#
_symmetry.space_group_name_H-M   'P 1'
#
loop_
_entity.id
_entity.type
_entity.pdbx_description
1 polymer ?
#
loop_
_entity_poly.entity_id
_entity_poly.type
_entity_poly.pdbx_seq_one_letter_code
_entity_poly.pdbx_strand_id
1 'polypeptide(L)'
;TSRHVGDAVRDHTSPYLRKICIIGITPWGVIENHRDLIGRDVICPYQTLGNPLSKLTSLNSKHSHFILVDDGTVGKYGNEMKLRRMLEKYIALQKIHTRMGQGVPVVGLVIEGGPNVILTVWEYVRDVPPVPVVVCEGTGRAADLLSFTHKHTADGGYVPCLYVLHIFTYIKLQDAWGLYFDNIVEYG
;
A
#
# COMPACT_ATOMS: atom_id res chain seq x y z
N THR A 1 -1.54 3.24 -9.81
CA THR A 1 -1.51 3.67 -8.39
C THR A 1 -0.09 4.05 -7.93
N SER A 2 0.96 3.28 -8.25
CA SER A 2 2.36 3.62 -7.89
C SER A 2 2.82 5.00 -8.38
N ARG A 3 2.32 5.48 -9.52
CA ARG A 3 2.64 6.82 -10.07
C ARG A 3 2.31 7.95 -9.09
N HIS A 4 1.08 7.98 -8.58
CA HIS A 4 0.61 9.04 -7.68
C HIS A 4 1.36 9.03 -6.35
N VAL A 5 1.69 7.85 -5.82
CA VAL A 5 2.49 7.69 -4.60
C VAL A 5 3.89 8.27 -4.79
N GLY A 6 4.55 7.95 -5.92
CA GLY A 6 5.87 8.48 -6.23
C GLY A 6 5.89 10.00 -6.42
N ASP A 7 4.85 10.57 -7.06
CA ASP A 7 4.70 12.03 -7.21
C ASP A 7 4.56 12.71 -5.85
N ALA A 8 3.67 12.21 -4.97
CA ALA A 8 3.45 12.77 -3.65
C ALA A 8 4.73 12.82 -2.80
N VAL A 9 5.56 11.77 -2.85
CA VAL A 9 6.80 11.74 -2.04
C VAL A 9 7.86 12.71 -2.57
N ARG A 10 7.98 12.87 -3.89
CA ARG A 10 8.92 13.85 -4.47
C ARG A 10 8.57 15.27 -4.03
N ASP A 11 7.29 15.62 -4.06
CA ASP A 11 6.82 16.97 -3.76
C ASP A 11 6.93 17.31 -2.26
N HIS A 12 7.12 16.30 -1.39
CA HIS A 12 7.29 16.44 0.07
C HIS A 12 8.73 16.19 0.55
N THR A 13 9.72 16.18 -0.34
CA THR A 13 11.12 15.99 0.07
C THR A 13 11.69 17.30 0.63
N SER A 14 11.47 17.55 1.93
CA SER A 14 12.12 18.63 2.68
C SER A 14 13.49 18.18 3.21
N PRO A 15 14.51 19.07 3.29
CA PRO A 15 15.81 18.74 3.90
C PRO A 15 15.71 18.25 5.36
N TYR A 16 14.59 18.53 6.04
CA TYR A 16 14.36 18.20 7.45
C TYR A 16 13.51 16.93 7.67
N LEU A 17 12.94 16.36 6.61
CA LEU A 17 12.15 15.13 6.71
C LEU A 17 13.06 13.91 6.54
N ARG A 18 12.93 12.92 7.43
CA ARG A 18 13.60 11.63 7.27
C ARG A 18 13.23 11.03 5.90
N LYS A 19 14.22 10.48 5.20
CA LYS A 19 14.05 9.89 3.87
C LYS A 19 12.92 8.87 3.88
N ILE A 20 11.84 9.16 3.15
CA ILE A 20 10.70 8.26 2.99
C ILE A 20 11.15 7.03 2.19
N CYS A 21 10.89 5.83 2.73
CA CYS A 21 11.17 4.58 2.04
C CYS A 21 9.92 4.10 1.29
N ILE A 22 10.01 3.97 -0.03
CA ILE A 22 8.93 3.44 -0.87
C ILE A 22 9.42 2.13 -1.49
N ILE A 23 8.78 1.03 -1.11
CA ILE A 23 9.09 -0.31 -1.63
C ILE A 23 8.01 -0.72 -2.64
N GLY A 24 8.39 -0.91 -3.91
CA GLY A 24 7.52 -1.51 -4.91
C GLY A 24 7.57 -3.02 -4.86
N ILE A 25 6.45 -3.69 -4.62
CA ILE A 25 6.35 -5.15 -4.77
C ILE A 25 5.68 -5.42 -6.12
N THR A 26 6.41 -6.04 -7.04
CA THR A 26 6.00 -6.20 -8.44
C THR A 26 6.26 -7.63 -8.92
N PRO A 27 5.33 -8.28 -9.64
CA PRO A 27 5.62 -9.57 -10.25
C PRO A 27 6.74 -9.48 -11.29
N TRP A 28 7.67 -10.42 -11.30
CA TRP A 28 8.79 -10.44 -12.24
C TRP A 28 8.31 -10.51 -13.69
N GLY A 29 7.36 -11.41 -13.97
CA GLY A 29 6.85 -11.67 -15.32
C GLY A 29 6.04 -10.53 -15.96
N VAL A 30 5.72 -9.46 -15.23
CA VAL A 30 5.02 -8.29 -15.79
C VAL A 30 5.97 -7.13 -16.10
N ILE A 31 7.24 -7.23 -15.73
CA ILE A 31 8.21 -6.12 -15.85
C ILE A 31 8.77 -6.08 -17.27
N GLU A 32 8.65 -4.90 -17.89
CA GLU A 32 9.30 -4.62 -19.17
C GLU A 32 10.83 -4.64 -19.01
N ASN A 33 11.53 -5.26 -19.95
CA ASN A 33 13.00 -5.42 -19.91
C ASN A 33 13.54 -6.10 -18.63
N HIS A 34 12.76 -6.97 -17.98
CA HIS A 34 13.22 -7.69 -16.78
C HIS A 34 14.51 -8.48 -16.99
N ARG A 35 14.80 -8.94 -18.22
CA ARG A 35 16.06 -9.64 -18.53
C ARG A 35 17.31 -8.81 -18.27
N ASP A 36 17.23 -7.49 -18.40
CA ASP A 36 18.35 -6.58 -18.16
C ASP A 36 18.70 -6.50 -16.67
N LEU A 37 17.74 -6.86 -15.80
CA LEU A 37 17.91 -6.94 -14.35
C LEU A 37 18.54 -8.26 -13.88
N ILE A 38 18.87 -9.18 -14.79
CA ILE A 38 19.51 -10.45 -14.44
C ILE A 38 21.01 -10.24 -14.29
N GLY A 39 21.49 -10.41 -13.07
CA GLY A 39 22.91 -10.35 -12.76
C GLY A 39 23.16 -10.83 -11.34
N ARG A 40 24.26 -11.55 -11.13
CA ARG A 40 24.67 -12.00 -9.80
C ARG A 40 25.75 -11.07 -9.29
N ASP A 41 25.50 -10.42 -8.16
CA ASP A 41 26.44 -9.51 -7.49
C ASP A 41 26.95 -8.36 -8.40
N VAL A 42 26.10 -7.90 -9.32
CA VAL A 42 26.41 -6.82 -10.27
C VAL A 42 25.33 -5.74 -10.28
N ILE A 43 25.72 -4.54 -10.71
CA ILE A 43 24.78 -3.46 -10.98
C ILE A 43 24.21 -3.65 -12.38
N CYS A 44 22.91 -3.91 -12.44
CA CYS A 44 22.16 -3.99 -13.68
C CYS A 44 21.51 -2.62 -13.99
N PRO A 45 21.93 -1.90 -15.03
CA PRO A 45 21.24 -0.69 -15.44
C PRO A 45 19.86 -1.06 -15.97
N TYR A 46 18.83 -0.34 -15.51
CA TYR A 46 17.46 -0.52 -15.97
C TYR A 46 16.98 0.71 -16.71
N GLN A 47 16.63 0.53 -17.98
CA GLN A 47 16.03 1.59 -18.79
C GLN A 47 14.96 1.00 -19.69
N THR A 48 13.80 1.64 -19.69
CA THR A 48 12.68 1.32 -20.57
C THR A 48 12.41 2.51 -21.46
N LEU A 49 12.31 2.29 -22.77
CA LEU A 49 11.87 3.32 -23.71
C LEU A 49 10.34 3.46 -23.75
N GLY A 50 9.62 2.59 -23.03
CA GLY A 50 8.16 2.55 -22.96
C GLY A 50 7.56 2.19 -24.32
N ASN A 51 7.17 0.93 -24.51
CA ASN A 51 6.46 0.54 -25.72
C ASN A 51 4.94 0.71 -25.52
N PRO A 52 4.24 1.61 -26.26
CA PRO A 52 2.81 1.82 -26.10
C PRO A 52 1.95 0.60 -26.47
N LEU A 53 2.51 -0.40 -27.17
CA LEU A 53 1.86 -1.67 -27.49
C LEU A 53 2.15 -2.78 -26.46
N SER A 54 3.08 -2.54 -25.52
CA SER A 54 3.43 -3.52 -24.49
C SER A 54 2.34 -3.59 -23.43
N LYS A 55 2.00 -4.82 -23.03
CA LYS A 55 1.13 -5.09 -21.87
C LYS A 55 1.93 -5.18 -20.56
N LEU A 56 3.25 -5.11 -20.66
CA LEU A 56 4.16 -5.11 -19.52
C LEU A 56 4.27 -3.71 -18.91
N THR A 57 4.68 -3.63 -17.65
CA THR A 57 4.82 -2.39 -16.91
C THR A 57 6.29 -2.09 -16.63
N SER A 58 6.67 -0.82 -16.77
CA SER A 58 8.00 -0.35 -16.40
C SER A 58 8.06 -0.05 -14.91
N LEU A 59 9.22 -0.28 -14.27
CA LEU A 59 9.42 0.08 -12.86
C LEU A 59 9.40 1.61 -12.65
N ASN A 60 8.77 2.08 -11.58
CA ASN A 60 8.65 3.51 -11.29
C ASN A 60 9.91 4.03 -10.57
N SER A 61 10.71 4.86 -11.25
CA SER A 61 11.95 5.43 -10.72
C SER A 61 11.81 6.26 -9.43
N LYS A 62 10.58 6.61 -9.03
CA LYS A 62 10.29 7.32 -7.77
C LYS A 62 10.27 6.40 -6.54
N HIS A 63 10.27 5.09 -6.72
CA HIS A 63 10.41 4.16 -5.60
C HIS A 63 11.89 4.04 -5.21
N SER A 64 12.16 3.89 -3.92
CA SER A 64 13.53 3.74 -3.43
C SER A 64 14.05 2.30 -3.53
N HIS A 65 13.15 1.31 -3.43
CA HIS A 65 13.48 -0.10 -3.49
C HIS A 65 12.39 -0.89 -4.21
N PHE A 66 12.75 -2.10 -4.67
CA PHE A 66 11.81 -3.04 -5.28
C PHE A 66 12.01 -4.45 -4.72
N ILE A 67 10.90 -5.18 -4.60
CA ILE A 67 10.86 -6.62 -4.38
C ILE A 67 10.20 -7.22 -5.62
N LEU A 68 10.98 -7.98 -6.39
CA LEU A 68 10.53 -8.59 -7.63
C LEU A 68 10.11 -10.04 -7.33
N VAL A 69 8.82 -10.34 -7.49
CA VAL A 69 8.24 -11.63 -7.11
C VAL A 69 8.14 -12.51 -8.33
N ASP A 70 8.95 -13.57 -8.37
CA ASP A 70 8.91 -14.56 -9.45
C ASP A 70 8.12 -15.79 -9.03
N ASP A 71 7.20 -16.20 -9.90
CA ASP A 71 6.39 -17.41 -9.78
C ASP A 71 6.45 -18.27 -11.06
N GLY A 72 7.34 -17.93 -11.99
CA GLY A 72 7.50 -18.58 -13.28
C GLY A 72 6.46 -18.19 -14.33
N THR A 73 5.48 -17.34 -14.02
CA THR A 73 4.47 -16.89 -14.98
C THR A 73 4.87 -15.59 -15.69
N VAL A 74 4.31 -15.35 -16.88
CA VAL A 74 4.55 -14.13 -17.67
C VAL A 74 3.24 -13.37 -17.83
N GLY A 75 3.28 -12.06 -17.60
CA GLY A 75 2.14 -11.16 -17.82
C GLY A 75 0.99 -11.29 -16.83
N LYS A 76 1.16 -12.02 -15.71
CA LYS A 76 0.12 -12.22 -14.71
C LYS A 76 0.37 -11.39 -13.45
N TYR A 77 -0.70 -10.76 -12.97
CA TYR A 77 -0.75 -10.03 -11.70
C TYR A 77 -1.49 -10.85 -10.64
N GLY A 78 -1.23 -10.56 -9.36
CA GLY A 78 -1.94 -11.11 -8.20
C GLY A 78 -1.10 -12.06 -7.36
N ASN A 79 -0.08 -12.70 -7.93
CA ASN A 79 0.74 -13.68 -7.22
C ASN A 79 1.67 -13.02 -6.19
N GLU A 80 2.03 -11.75 -6.41
CA GLU A 80 2.76 -10.91 -5.46
C GLU A 80 1.96 -10.58 -4.19
N MET A 81 0.62 -10.69 -4.24
CA MET A 81 -0.26 -10.34 -3.11
C MET A 81 -0.01 -11.23 -1.91
N LYS A 82 0.23 -12.54 -2.11
CA LYS A 82 0.54 -13.46 -1.01
C LYS A 82 1.81 -13.04 -0.27
N LEU A 83 2.87 -12.71 -1.02
CA LEU A 83 4.13 -12.23 -0.45
C LEU A 83 3.95 -10.89 0.28
N ARG A 84 3.19 -9.96 -0.33
CA ARG A 84 2.83 -8.68 0.31
C ARG A 84 2.18 -8.89 1.67
N ARG A 85 1.14 -9.74 1.75
CA ARG A 85 0.44 -10.02 3.02
C ARG A 85 1.36 -10.64 4.07
N MET A 86 2.19 -11.61 3.67
CA MET A 86 3.16 -12.23 4.57
C MET A 86 4.17 -11.21 5.10
N LEU A 87 4.67 -10.33 4.24
CA LEU A 87 5.62 -9.28 4.61
C LEU A 87 4.99 -8.25 5.56
N GLU A 88 3.78 -7.77 5.26
CA GLU A 88 3.04 -6.83 6.12
C GLU A 88 2.83 -7.42 7.53
N LYS A 89 2.40 -8.68 7.62
CA LYS A 89 2.24 -9.39 8.89
C LYS A 89 3.56 -9.53 9.65
N TYR A 90 4.62 -9.92 8.93
CA TYR A 90 5.95 -10.05 9.53
C TYR A 90 6.44 -8.72 10.09
N ILE A 91 6.27 -7.62 9.35
CA ILE A 91 6.62 -6.26 9.77
C ILE A 91 5.81 -5.86 11.01
N ALA A 92 4.50 -6.13 11.03
CA ALA A 92 3.64 -5.78 12.15
C ALA A 92 4.08 -6.43 13.48
N LEU A 93 4.70 -7.61 13.41
CA LEU A 93 5.24 -8.33 14.57
C LEU A 93 6.62 -7.83 15.02
N GLN A 94 7.31 -7.01 14.21
CA GLN A 94 8.60 -6.45 14.59
C GLN A 94 8.42 -5.40 15.69
N LYS A 95 9.36 -5.36 16.64
CA LYS A 95 9.31 -4.40 17.75
C LYS A 95 9.95 -3.08 17.31
N ILE A 96 9.23 -1.96 17.47
CA ILE A 96 9.77 -0.62 17.19
C ILE A 96 10.72 -0.17 18.31
N HIS A 97 10.40 -0.54 19.56
CA HIS A 97 11.20 -0.19 20.72
C HIS A 97 11.21 -1.35 21.71
N THR A 98 12.40 -1.72 22.18
CA THR A 98 12.61 -2.84 23.11
C THR A 98 11.90 -2.65 24.45
N ARG A 99 11.54 -1.40 24.81
CA ARG A 99 10.96 -1.04 26.11
C ARG A 99 9.43 -1.01 26.15
N MET A 100 8.74 -0.87 25.03
CA MET A 100 7.27 -0.71 25.02
C MET A 100 6.50 -1.93 24.52
N GLY A 101 7.19 -2.96 24.00
CA GLY A 101 6.54 -4.20 23.56
C GLY A 101 5.56 -4.03 22.38
N GLN A 102 5.48 -2.85 21.78
CA GLN A 102 4.58 -2.53 20.68
C GLN A 102 5.18 -2.93 19.33
N GLY A 103 4.35 -3.59 18.52
CA GLY A 103 4.66 -3.95 17.13
C GLY A 103 4.62 -2.74 16.19
N VAL A 104 5.05 -2.92 14.94
CA VAL A 104 4.93 -1.87 13.92
C VAL A 104 3.46 -1.70 13.52
N PRO A 105 2.86 -0.50 13.60
CA PRO A 105 1.50 -0.28 13.13
C PRO A 105 1.46 -0.34 11.60
N VAL A 106 0.51 -1.09 11.06
CA VAL A 106 0.27 -1.22 9.62
C VAL A 106 -1.14 -0.73 9.30
N VAL A 107 -1.25 0.12 8.27
CA VAL A 107 -2.53 0.69 7.81
C VAL A 107 -2.59 0.56 6.29
N GLY A 108 -3.74 0.12 5.76
CA GLY A 108 -4.03 0.12 4.33
C GLY A 108 -4.58 1.47 3.86
N LEU A 109 -4.18 1.92 2.68
CA LEU A 109 -4.72 3.12 2.03
C LEU A 109 -5.26 2.75 0.65
N VAL A 110 -6.50 3.13 0.37
CA VAL A 110 -7.19 2.87 -0.89
C VAL A 110 -7.43 4.17 -1.63
N ILE A 111 -6.82 4.29 -2.81
CA ILE A 111 -7.01 5.39 -3.77
C ILE A 111 -7.36 4.74 -5.10
N GLU A 112 -8.57 5.01 -5.59
CA GLU A 112 -9.20 4.23 -6.65
C GLU A 112 -9.13 2.72 -6.40
N GLY A 113 -9.34 1.92 -7.45
CA GLY A 113 -9.03 0.50 -7.43
C GLY A 113 -9.81 -0.28 -8.48
N GLY A 114 -9.27 -1.42 -8.87
CA GLY A 114 -10.05 -2.44 -9.57
C GLY A 114 -10.82 -3.33 -8.60
N PRO A 115 -11.63 -4.28 -9.10
CA PRO A 115 -12.42 -5.20 -8.26
C PRO A 115 -11.60 -5.95 -7.21
N ASN A 116 -10.36 -6.31 -7.53
CA ASN A 116 -9.46 -7.02 -6.60
C ASN A 116 -9.16 -6.21 -5.32
N VAL A 117 -9.26 -4.88 -5.36
CA VAL A 117 -9.06 -4.04 -4.15
C VAL A 117 -10.13 -4.32 -3.11
N ILE A 118 -11.38 -4.62 -3.52
CA ILE A 118 -12.46 -4.95 -2.61
C ILE A 118 -12.13 -6.24 -1.84
N LEU A 119 -11.58 -7.25 -2.54
CA LEU A 119 -11.12 -8.49 -1.93
C LEU A 119 -9.97 -8.23 -0.95
N THR A 120 -8.98 -7.42 -1.33
CA THR A 120 -7.86 -7.05 -0.45
C THR A 120 -8.36 -6.36 0.82
N VAL A 121 -9.28 -5.39 0.71
CA VAL A 121 -9.85 -4.71 1.88
C VAL A 121 -10.61 -5.69 2.78
N TRP A 122 -11.39 -6.59 2.17
CA TRP A 122 -12.10 -7.64 2.90
C TRP A 122 -11.14 -8.58 3.66
N GLU A 123 -9.99 -8.93 3.07
CA GLU A 123 -8.95 -9.73 3.74
C GLU A 123 -8.28 -8.97 4.89
N TYR A 124 -8.12 -7.64 4.77
CA TYR A 124 -7.49 -6.80 5.80
C TYR A 124 -8.39 -6.70 7.03
N VAL A 125 -9.69 -6.46 6.83
CA VAL A 125 -10.65 -6.29 7.93
C VAL A 125 -11.01 -7.60 8.63
N ARG A 126 -10.86 -8.75 7.94
CA ARG A 126 -11.09 -10.09 8.52
C ARG A 126 -9.86 -10.69 9.19
N ASP A 127 -8.71 -10.05 9.08
CA ASP A 127 -7.47 -10.52 9.69
C ASP A 127 -7.55 -10.46 11.23
N VAL A 128 -6.65 -11.16 11.90
CA VAL A 128 -6.57 -11.17 13.37
C VAL A 128 -5.13 -10.85 13.81
N PRO A 129 -4.88 -9.65 14.38
CA PRO A 129 -5.80 -8.51 14.51
C PRO A 129 -6.15 -7.87 13.15
N PRO A 130 -7.31 -7.20 13.01
CA PRO A 130 -7.67 -6.52 11.76
C PRO A 130 -6.66 -5.43 11.39
N VAL A 131 -6.41 -5.27 10.09
CA VAL A 131 -5.61 -4.16 9.57
C VAL A 131 -6.52 -2.97 9.27
N PRO A 132 -6.34 -1.80 9.90
CA PRO A 132 -7.10 -0.60 9.58
C PRO A 132 -6.97 -0.20 8.11
N VAL A 133 -8.06 0.24 7.48
CA VAL A 133 -8.06 0.69 6.08
C VAL A 133 -8.66 2.08 5.97
N VAL A 134 -7.91 3.00 5.36
CA VAL A 134 -8.37 4.34 4.99
C VAL A 134 -8.78 4.32 3.52
N VAL A 135 -10.00 4.76 3.22
CA VAL A 135 -10.53 4.83 1.85
C VAL A 135 -10.68 6.29 1.46
N CYS A 136 -10.06 6.68 0.35
CA CYS A 136 -10.17 8.03 -0.20
C CYS A 136 -11.40 8.13 -1.10
N GLU A 137 -12.51 8.62 -0.55
CA GLU A 137 -13.72 8.94 -1.30
C GLU A 137 -13.48 10.00 -2.38
N GLY A 138 -14.20 9.90 -3.49
CA GLY A 138 -14.14 10.81 -4.63
C GLY A 138 -12.96 10.51 -5.55
N THR A 139 -12.18 9.46 -5.25
CA THR A 139 -11.09 9.04 -6.12
C THR A 139 -11.57 8.18 -7.28
N GLY A 140 -12.72 7.50 -7.15
CA GLY A 140 -13.32 6.69 -8.22
C GLY A 140 -13.28 5.18 -7.97
N ARG A 141 -14.01 4.43 -8.83
CA ARG A 141 -13.97 2.97 -8.95
C ARG A 141 -14.20 2.25 -7.60
N ALA A 142 -13.32 1.32 -7.20
CA ALA A 142 -13.51 0.54 -5.98
C ALA A 142 -13.54 1.39 -4.70
N ALA A 143 -12.79 2.50 -4.65
CA ALA A 143 -12.78 3.38 -3.48
C ALA A 143 -14.15 4.00 -3.22
N ASP A 144 -14.82 4.48 -4.26
CA ASP A 144 -16.15 5.10 -4.14
C ASP A 144 -17.25 4.07 -3.86
N LEU A 145 -17.12 2.84 -4.36
CA LEU A 145 -18.03 1.76 -3.99
C LEU A 145 -17.92 1.42 -2.50
N LEU A 146 -16.68 1.32 -1.98
CA LEU A 146 -16.43 1.06 -0.57
C LEU A 146 -16.92 2.20 0.32
N SER A 147 -16.72 3.47 -0.08
CA SER A 147 -17.23 4.61 0.68
C SER A 147 -18.75 4.73 0.65
N PHE A 148 -19.37 4.51 -0.52
CA PHE A 148 -20.82 4.56 -0.69
C PHE A 148 -21.51 3.48 0.14
N THR A 149 -21.02 2.23 0.06
CA THR A 149 -21.58 1.12 0.83
C THR A 149 -21.50 1.39 2.32
N HIS A 150 -20.36 1.87 2.83
CA HIS A 150 -20.21 2.24 4.24
C HIS A 150 -21.28 3.24 4.70
N LYS A 151 -21.52 4.31 3.92
CA LYS A 151 -22.53 5.34 4.23
C LYS A 151 -23.96 4.81 4.24
N HIS A 152 -24.30 3.90 3.30
CA HIS A 152 -25.68 3.43 3.12
C HIS A 152 -26.02 2.16 3.90
N THR A 153 -25.03 1.47 4.46
CA THR A 153 -25.26 0.36 5.41
C THR A 153 -25.49 0.83 6.85
N ALA A 154 -25.27 2.11 7.15
CA ALA A 154 -25.49 2.67 8.49
C ALA A 154 -26.97 2.95 8.80
N ASP A 155 -27.83 3.14 7.78
CA ASP A 155 -29.19 3.67 7.96
C ASP A 155 -30.33 2.64 7.85
N GLY A 156 -30.05 1.33 7.68
CA GLY A 156 -31.13 0.37 7.44
C GLY A 156 -30.76 -1.10 7.64
N GLY A 157 -30.88 -1.58 8.89
CA GLY A 157 -31.01 -3.00 9.19
C GLY A 157 -29.71 -3.66 9.68
N TYR A 158 -29.81 -4.34 10.82
CA TYR A 158 -28.78 -5.19 11.42
C TYR A 158 -28.18 -6.15 10.36
N VAL A 159 -26.95 -5.87 9.92
CA VAL A 159 -26.09 -6.86 9.26
C VAL A 159 -25.12 -7.37 10.33
N PRO A 160 -25.06 -8.69 10.63
CA PRO A 160 -24.14 -9.25 11.61
C PRO A 160 -22.69 -9.30 11.08
N CYS A 161 -22.17 -8.15 10.65
CA CYS A 161 -20.78 -7.88 10.26
C CYS A 161 -20.17 -6.85 11.24
N LEU A 162 -20.37 -7.08 12.54
CA LEU A 162 -20.03 -6.20 13.67
C LEU A 162 -18.53 -5.86 13.87
N TYR A 163 -17.68 -6.12 12.88
CA TYR A 163 -16.27 -5.72 12.86
C TYR A 163 -15.87 -4.87 11.66
N VAL A 164 -16.79 -4.61 10.70
CA VAL A 164 -16.48 -3.87 9.46
C VAL A 164 -16.48 -2.35 9.66
N LEU A 165 -17.09 -1.82 10.73
CA LEU A 165 -17.46 -0.40 10.75
C LEU A 165 -16.69 0.53 11.69
N HIS A 166 -15.76 0.06 12.52
CA HIS A 166 -15.16 0.92 13.54
C HIS A 166 -13.75 1.46 13.28
N ILE A 167 -13.20 1.32 12.06
CA ILE A 167 -12.00 2.07 11.66
C ILE A 167 -12.03 2.41 10.16
N PHE A 168 -12.90 3.33 9.76
CA PHE A 168 -12.63 4.21 8.62
C PHE A 168 -12.32 5.58 9.18
N THR A 169 -11.07 5.82 9.55
CA THR A 169 -10.67 7.14 10.03
C THR A 169 -10.75 8.12 8.85
N TYR A 170 -11.71 9.03 8.94
CA TYR A 170 -11.89 10.16 8.04
C TYR A 170 -10.68 11.09 8.18
N ILE A 171 -9.62 10.85 7.43
CA ILE A 171 -8.48 11.77 7.40
C ILE A 171 -8.77 12.84 6.34
N LYS A 172 -9.30 13.98 6.79
CA LYS A 172 -8.94 15.25 6.13
C LYS A 172 -7.43 15.35 6.27
N LEU A 173 -6.73 15.35 5.15
CA LEU A 173 -5.26 15.30 5.01
C LEU A 173 -4.49 16.46 5.71
N GLN A 174 -5.14 17.27 6.55
CA GLN A 174 -4.52 18.31 7.36
C GLN A 174 -4.64 18.10 8.88
N ASP A 175 -5.62 17.35 9.39
CA ASP A 175 -5.93 17.38 10.83
C ASP A 175 -5.39 16.16 11.62
N ALA A 176 -5.22 15.00 10.97
CA ALA A 176 -4.82 13.77 11.67
C ALA A 176 -3.31 13.60 11.86
N TRP A 177 -2.49 14.32 11.07
CA TRP A 177 -1.03 14.28 11.20
C TRP A 177 -0.52 15.13 12.37
N GLY A 178 -1.27 16.16 12.79
CA GLY A 178 -0.95 16.97 13.97
C GLY A 178 -1.08 16.16 15.26
N LEU A 179 -2.26 15.57 15.51
CA LEU A 179 -2.55 14.91 16.79
C LEU A 179 -1.71 13.65 17.08
N TYR A 180 -1.24 12.94 16.05
CA TYR A 180 -0.41 11.73 16.25
C TYR A 180 1.07 12.08 16.48
N PHE A 181 1.55 13.22 15.98
CA PHE A 181 2.90 13.72 16.26
C PHE A 181 2.95 14.54 17.56
N ASP A 182 1.91 15.30 17.90
CA ASP A 182 1.87 16.08 19.14
C ASP A 182 1.96 15.18 20.39
N ASN A 183 1.35 13.98 20.35
CA ASN A 183 1.48 12.97 21.40
C ASN A 183 2.87 12.30 21.49
N ILE A 184 3.72 12.47 20.48
CA ILE A 184 5.11 11.98 20.48
C ILE A 184 6.08 13.08 20.95
N VAL A 185 5.70 14.36 20.82
CA VAL A 185 6.55 15.49 21.24
C VAL A 185 6.28 15.91 22.70
N GLU A 186 5.09 15.65 23.26
CA GLU A 186 4.79 16.00 24.67
C GLU A 186 5.42 15.09 25.75
N TYR A 187 6.12 14.02 25.36
CA TYR A 187 6.90 13.18 26.29
C TYR A 187 8.38 13.01 25.86
N GLY A 188 8.93 14.03 25.20
CA GLY A 188 10.36 14.17 24.90
C GLY A 188 11.06 15.10 25.87
#